data_AF-A0A0W8E1S7-F1
#
_entry.id   AF-A0A0W8E1S7-F1
#
_cell.length_a   1.000
_cell.length_b   1.000
_cell.length_c   1.000
_cell.angle_alpha   90.00
_cell.angle_beta   90.00
_cell.angle_gamma   90.00
#
_symmetry.space_group_name_H-M   'P 1'
#
loop_
_entity.id
_entity.type
_entity.pdbx_description
1 polymer ?
#
loop_
_entity_poly.entity_id
_entity_poly.type
_entity_poly.pdbx_seq_one_letter_code
_entity_poly.pdbx_strand_id
1 'polypeptide(L)'
;MKYQRLNYSILISQINTYLFIILVIAGIILILSGKGLKALGVQIQTLSSPFAGLSSDQWLNIHIIIGVCFLISSILHVAVHYKAFLAYLRGTSRVRIMRKLITILTAALFISAAVPGLVLFFDDSEKRGGQLGEASSSYKWSSASKNSFAAVQGWGRQSLKKQSEAGKLDGSGEGWGHKDGQGERKNYALWHTLSGLLLLLAGGWHFYYNWKVFKAYFTAKSEGKRKFWKELLISAGMVVLVIIGVLVDFPLFVWLLSI
;
A
#
# COMPACT_ATOMS: atom_id res chain seq x y z
N MET A 1 39.65 -4.21 16.84
CA MET A 1 38.50 -4.67 16.02
C MET A 1 38.21 -3.64 14.94
N LYS A 2 38.18 -4.01 13.64
CA LYS A 2 37.78 -3.07 12.57
C LYS A 2 36.25 -2.94 12.57
N TYR A 3 35.73 -1.73 12.81
CA TYR A 3 34.30 -1.45 12.67
C TYR A 3 33.87 -1.69 11.21
N GLN A 4 32.97 -2.64 11.00
CA GLN A 4 32.29 -2.80 9.71
C GLN A 4 31.27 -1.68 9.57
N ARG A 5 31.41 -0.87 8.52
CA ARG A 5 30.43 0.16 8.17
C ARG A 5 29.13 -0.49 7.71
N LEU A 6 28.00 0.07 8.11
CA LEU A 6 26.67 -0.38 7.69
C LEU A 6 26.49 -0.19 6.19
N ASN A 7 25.92 -1.20 5.53
CA ASN A 7 25.50 -1.09 4.14
C ASN A 7 24.02 -0.64 4.05
N TYR A 8 23.80 0.66 3.90
CA TYR A 8 22.45 1.25 3.82
C TYR A 8 21.60 0.69 2.68
N SER A 9 22.21 0.34 1.54
CA SER A 9 21.49 -0.24 0.40
C SER A 9 20.89 -1.61 0.74
N ILE A 10 21.61 -2.42 1.52
CA ILE A 10 21.13 -3.72 1.98
C ILE A 10 20.10 -3.53 3.09
N LEU A 11 20.39 -2.67 4.06
CA LEU A 11 19.49 -2.36 5.16
C LEU A 11 18.10 -1.93 4.67
N ILE A 12 18.04 -0.96 3.75
CA ILE A 12 16.77 -0.46 3.18
C ILE A 12 16.04 -1.55 2.40
N SER A 13 16.76 -2.39 1.65
CA SER A 13 16.13 -3.52 0.94
C SER A 13 15.51 -4.54 1.90
N GLN A 14 16.17 -4.81 3.03
CA GLN A 14 15.66 -5.72 4.06
C GLN A 14 14.45 -5.13 4.78
N ILE A 15 14.52 -3.86 5.20
CA ILE A 15 13.38 -3.14 5.79
C ILE A 15 12.19 -3.18 4.85
N ASN A 16 12.37 -2.85 3.56
CA ASN A 16 11.31 -2.88 2.57
C ASN A 16 10.67 -4.27 2.44
N THR A 17 11.49 -5.31 2.45
CA THR A 17 11.03 -6.71 2.36
C THR A 17 10.19 -7.10 3.59
N TYR A 18 10.66 -6.77 4.80
CA TYR A 18 9.93 -7.08 6.03
C TYR A 18 8.60 -6.33 6.11
N LEU A 19 8.61 -5.02 5.80
CA LEU A 19 7.41 -4.20 5.76
C LEU A 19 6.38 -4.77 4.76
N PHE A 20 6.82 -5.18 3.57
CA PHE A 20 5.94 -5.83 2.59
C PHE A 20 5.32 -7.14 3.13
N ILE A 21 6.12 -8.01 3.76
CA ILE A 21 5.63 -9.27 4.33
C ILE A 21 4.57 -9.01 5.41
N ILE A 22 4.83 -8.09 6.34
CA ILE A 22 3.89 -7.75 7.41
C ILE A 22 2.63 -7.10 6.85
N LEU A 23 2.77 -6.22 5.85
CA LEU A 23 1.63 -5.59 5.17
C LEU A 23 0.72 -6.65 4.51
N VAL A 24 1.31 -7.66 3.86
CA VAL A 24 0.59 -8.81 3.28
C VAL A 24 -0.12 -9.61 4.36
N ILE A 25 0.57 -9.96 5.45
CA ILE A 25 -0.02 -10.71 6.57
C ILE A 25 -1.22 -9.94 7.16
N ALA A 26 -1.04 -8.66 7.47
CA ALA A 26 -2.11 -7.81 8.00
C ALA A 26 -3.29 -7.69 7.03
N GLY A 27 -3.02 -7.54 5.72
CA GLY A 27 -4.05 -7.50 4.68
C GLY A 27 -4.86 -8.79 4.59
N ILE A 28 -4.19 -9.96 4.65
CA ILE A 28 -4.86 -11.27 4.67
C ILE A 28 -5.74 -11.39 5.93
N ILE A 29 -5.23 -11.03 7.10
CA ILE A 29 -5.99 -11.10 8.35
C ILE A 29 -7.23 -10.20 8.30
N LEU A 30 -7.11 -9.00 7.74
CA LEU A 30 -8.24 -8.08 7.55
C LEU A 30 -9.28 -8.62 6.56
N ILE A 31 -8.85 -9.32 5.50
CA ILE A 31 -9.74 -10.02 4.57
C ILE A 31 -10.51 -11.13 5.32
N LEU A 32 -9.81 -11.98 6.07
CA LEU A 32 -10.41 -13.11 6.80
C LEU A 32 -11.31 -12.67 7.97
N SER A 33 -11.05 -11.49 8.53
CA SER A 33 -11.88 -10.85 9.57
C SER A 33 -13.13 -10.14 9.00
N GLY A 34 -13.34 -10.17 7.67
CA GLY A 34 -14.49 -9.53 7.01
C GLY A 34 -14.38 -8.02 6.77
N LYS A 35 -13.24 -7.40 7.10
CA LYS A 35 -13.00 -5.97 6.87
C LYS A 35 -12.51 -5.67 5.45
N GLY A 36 -11.64 -6.52 4.90
CA GLY A 36 -10.94 -6.26 3.63
C GLY A 36 -11.80 -6.37 2.36
N LEU A 37 -12.84 -7.21 2.36
CA LEU A 37 -13.67 -7.51 1.18
C LEU A 37 -15.04 -6.83 1.20
N LYS A 38 -15.38 -6.11 2.28
CA LYS A 38 -16.68 -5.45 2.42
C LYS A 38 -16.97 -4.46 1.26
N ALA A 39 -15.93 -3.83 0.71
CA ALA A 39 -16.03 -2.95 -0.45
C ALA A 39 -16.40 -3.66 -1.76
N LEU A 40 -16.11 -4.97 -1.87
CA LEU A 40 -16.50 -5.82 -2.99
C LEU A 40 -17.91 -6.41 -2.82
N GLY A 41 -18.61 -6.08 -1.73
CA GLY A 41 -19.88 -6.73 -1.37
C GLY A 41 -19.73 -8.18 -0.92
N VAL A 42 -18.49 -8.66 -0.75
CA VAL A 42 -18.18 -10.03 -0.33
C VAL A 42 -17.97 -10.04 1.18
N GLN A 43 -18.82 -10.78 1.90
CA GLN A 43 -18.71 -10.97 3.34
C GLN A 43 -18.13 -12.35 3.62
N ILE A 44 -16.84 -12.39 3.94
CA ILE A 44 -16.15 -13.60 4.40
C ILE A 44 -15.68 -13.30 5.82
N GLN A 45 -16.21 -14.01 6.80
CA GLN A 45 -15.80 -13.90 8.20
C GLN A 45 -15.41 -15.28 8.70
N THR A 46 -14.20 -15.70 8.34
CA THR A 46 -13.65 -17.00 8.75
C THR A 46 -12.85 -16.91 10.04
N LEU A 47 -12.37 -15.71 10.37
CA LEU A 47 -11.59 -15.45 11.57
C LEU A 47 -12.46 -14.70 12.60
N SER A 48 -12.82 -15.38 13.70
CA SER A 48 -13.38 -14.73 14.87
C SER A 48 -12.29 -13.94 15.60
N SER A 49 -12.61 -12.74 16.09
CA SER A 49 -11.68 -11.93 16.88
C SER A 49 -11.47 -12.55 18.27
N PRO A 50 -10.25 -12.55 18.86
CA PRO A 50 -8.97 -12.01 18.37
C PRO A 50 -8.05 -13.04 17.66
N PHE A 51 -7.23 -12.59 16.71
CA PHE A 51 -6.18 -13.42 16.07
C PHE A 51 -4.80 -13.05 16.59
N ALA A 52 -4.04 -14.05 17.04
CA ALA A 52 -2.74 -13.88 17.71
C ALA A 52 -2.81 -12.91 18.91
N GLY A 53 -3.95 -12.89 19.62
CA GLY A 53 -4.19 -11.98 20.74
C GLY A 53 -4.50 -10.53 20.35
N LEU A 54 -4.60 -10.22 19.05
CA LEU A 54 -4.88 -8.88 18.55
C LEU A 54 -6.30 -8.79 17.96
N SER A 55 -6.96 -7.67 18.23
CA SER A 55 -8.28 -7.35 17.65
C SER A 55 -8.16 -7.01 16.17
N SER A 56 -9.26 -7.10 15.43
CA SER A 56 -9.28 -6.70 14.01
C SER A 56 -9.05 -5.19 13.82
N ASP A 57 -9.21 -4.37 14.86
CA ASP A 57 -8.84 -2.94 14.82
C ASP A 57 -7.34 -2.75 15.00
N GLN A 58 -6.70 -3.51 15.88
CA GLN A 58 -5.23 -3.49 16.02
C GLN A 58 -4.54 -3.94 14.73
N TRP A 59 -5.05 -4.98 14.07
CA TRP A 59 -4.55 -5.38 12.74
C TRP A 59 -4.76 -4.32 11.67
N LEU A 60 -5.85 -3.55 11.74
CA LEU A 60 -6.08 -2.42 10.84
C LEU A 60 -5.06 -1.31 11.08
N ASN A 61 -4.80 -0.95 12.33
CA ASN A 61 -3.79 0.04 12.70
C ASN A 61 -2.39 -0.39 12.25
N ILE A 62 -2.02 -1.66 12.46
CA ILE A 62 -0.77 -2.23 11.95
C ILE A 62 -0.71 -2.09 10.43
N HIS A 63 -1.77 -2.46 9.70
CA HIS A 63 -1.79 -2.38 8.24
C HIS A 63 -1.58 -0.94 7.74
N ILE A 64 -2.24 0.04 8.36
CA ILE A 64 -2.12 1.46 8.02
C ILE A 64 -0.68 1.95 8.27
N ILE A 65 -0.16 1.78 9.49
CA ILE A 65 1.17 2.29 9.85
C ILE A 65 2.28 1.61 9.05
N ILE A 66 2.23 0.28 8.95
CA ILE A 66 3.19 -0.48 8.13
C ILE A 66 3.06 -0.09 6.66
N GLY A 67 1.86 0.20 6.16
CA GLY A 67 1.63 0.69 4.81
C GLY A 67 2.31 2.03 4.54
N VAL A 68 2.20 2.99 5.46
CA VAL A 68 2.89 4.29 5.37
C VAL A 68 4.41 4.11 5.44
N CYS A 69 4.92 3.31 6.39
CA CYS A 69 6.34 3.00 6.48
C CYS A 69 6.85 2.30 5.21
N PHE A 70 6.07 1.38 4.63
CA PHE A 70 6.41 0.68 3.39
C PHE A 70 6.47 1.63 2.20
N LEU A 71 5.57 2.62 2.13
CA LEU A 71 5.61 3.65 1.11
C LEU A 71 6.89 4.50 1.19
N ILE A 72 7.21 5.01 2.37
CA ILE A 72 8.43 5.80 2.60
C ILE A 72 9.68 4.96 2.28
N SER A 73 9.74 3.73 2.80
CA SER A 73 10.82 2.78 2.53
C SER A 73 10.96 2.45 1.04
N SER A 74 9.85 2.31 0.31
CA SER A 74 9.87 2.02 -1.13
C SER A 74 10.42 3.19 -1.94
N ILE A 75 10.07 4.43 -1.58
CA ILE A 75 10.66 5.63 -2.20
C ILE A 75 12.19 5.66 -1.95
N LEU A 76 12.61 5.43 -0.71
CA LEU A 76 14.03 5.35 -0.35
C LEU A 76 14.76 4.20 -1.06
N HIS A 77 14.10 3.05 -1.20
CA HIS A 77 14.63 1.89 -1.90
C HIS A 77 14.91 2.20 -3.37
N VAL A 78 13.95 2.81 -4.06
CA VAL A 78 14.14 3.25 -5.46
C VAL A 78 15.25 4.32 -5.55
N ALA A 79 15.28 5.28 -4.62
CA ALA A 79 16.29 6.33 -4.61
C ALA A 79 17.71 5.78 -4.42
N VAL A 80 17.92 4.84 -3.49
CA VAL A 80 19.23 4.24 -3.24
C VAL A 80 19.67 3.30 -4.37
N HIS A 81 18.71 2.62 -5.01
CA HIS A 81 18.97 1.68 -6.10
C HIS A 81 18.71 2.25 -7.49
N TYR A 82 18.64 3.58 -7.64
CA TYR A 82 18.24 4.23 -8.90
C TYR A 82 19.12 3.83 -10.09
N LYS A 83 20.44 3.61 -9.87
CA LYS A 83 21.35 3.15 -10.94
C LYS A 83 21.01 1.74 -11.41
N ALA A 84 20.75 0.83 -10.47
CA ALA A 84 20.34 -0.54 -10.78
C ALA A 84 18.98 -0.53 -11.50
N PHE A 85 18.06 0.30 -11.04
CA PHE A 85 16.75 0.51 -11.68
C PHE A 85 16.89 1.04 -13.12
N LEU A 86 17.69 2.08 -13.36
CA LEU A 86 17.93 2.62 -14.71
C LEU A 86 18.63 1.61 -15.62
N ALA A 87 19.64 0.89 -15.12
CA ALA A 87 20.31 -0.18 -15.87
C ALA A 87 19.32 -1.30 -16.23
N TYR A 88 18.43 -1.62 -15.30
CA TYR A 88 17.38 -2.60 -15.50
C TYR A 88 16.40 -2.18 -16.58
N LEU A 89 16.03 -0.90 -16.67
CA LEU A 89 15.19 -0.38 -17.75
C LEU A 89 15.88 -0.41 -19.13
N ARG A 90 17.22 -0.41 -19.20
CA ARG A 90 17.98 -0.35 -20.46
C ARG A 90 18.27 -1.70 -21.14
N GLY A 91 18.33 -2.83 -20.43
CA GLY A 91 18.83 -4.11 -21.00
C GLY A 91 17.87 -4.87 -21.94
N THR A 92 18.32 -5.42 -23.07
CA THR A 92 17.43 -5.95 -24.14
C THR A 92 17.20 -7.47 -24.19
N SER A 93 17.83 -8.29 -23.33
CA SER A 93 17.65 -9.76 -23.40
C SER A 93 16.24 -10.23 -22.95
N ARG A 94 15.68 -11.29 -23.54
CA ARG A 94 14.34 -11.85 -23.22
C ARG A 94 14.09 -12.08 -21.72
N VAL A 95 15.03 -12.68 -20.99
CA VAL A 95 14.90 -12.89 -19.52
C VAL A 95 14.87 -11.56 -18.76
N ARG A 96 15.63 -10.56 -19.23
CA ARG A 96 15.57 -9.19 -18.68
C ARG A 96 14.26 -8.50 -19.04
N ILE A 97 13.67 -8.73 -20.22
CA ILE A 97 12.37 -8.15 -20.60
C ILE A 97 11.25 -8.62 -19.67
N MET A 98 11.11 -9.92 -19.41
CA MET A 98 10.05 -10.40 -18.50
C MET A 98 10.21 -9.81 -17.11
N ARG A 99 11.44 -9.83 -16.59
CA ARG A 99 11.81 -9.18 -15.33
C ARG A 99 11.40 -7.69 -15.31
N LYS A 100 11.70 -6.92 -16.36
CA LYS A 100 11.27 -5.52 -16.50
C LYS A 100 9.76 -5.38 -16.43
N LEU A 101 9.02 -6.12 -17.25
CA LEU A 101 7.56 -6.04 -17.32
C LEU A 101 6.94 -6.30 -15.96
N ILE A 102 7.39 -7.35 -15.26
CA ILE A 102 6.89 -7.70 -13.93
C ILE A 102 7.21 -6.61 -12.91
N THR A 103 8.39 -5.98 -13.01
CA THR A 103 8.79 -4.92 -12.06
C THR A 103 8.01 -3.64 -12.30
N ILE A 104 7.82 -3.26 -13.57
CA ILE A 104 7.00 -2.11 -13.96
C ILE A 104 5.55 -2.36 -13.52
N LEU A 105 5.02 -3.55 -13.77
CA LEU A 105 3.68 -3.96 -13.34
C LEU A 105 3.55 -3.89 -11.81
N THR A 106 4.52 -4.43 -11.07
CA THR A 106 4.53 -4.39 -9.60
C THR A 106 4.56 -2.95 -9.09
N ALA A 107 5.39 -2.08 -9.68
CA ALA A 107 5.44 -0.67 -9.30
C ALA A 107 4.14 0.07 -9.62
N ALA A 108 3.54 -0.19 -10.79
CA ALA A 108 2.26 0.41 -11.16
C ALA A 108 1.12 -0.05 -10.24
N LEU A 109 1.05 -1.34 -9.92
CA LEU A 109 0.08 -1.88 -8.97
C LEU A 109 0.31 -1.36 -7.55
N PHE A 110 1.56 -1.19 -7.15
CA PHE A 110 1.90 -0.59 -5.87
C PHE A 110 1.36 0.84 -5.76
N ILE A 111 1.57 1.68 -6.78
CA ILE A 111 1.03 3.04 -6.82
C ILE A 111 -0.50 3.01 -6.82
N SER A 112 -1.09 2.10 -7.61
CA SER A 112 -2.55 1.91 -7.71
C SER A 112 -3.18 1.48 -6.39
N ALA A 113 -2.47 0.75 -5.53
CA ALA A 113 -2.92 0.37 -4.19
C ALA A 113 -2.65 1.47 -3.15
N ALA A 114 -1.47 2.08 -3.19
CA ALA A 114 -1.05 3.06 -2.21
C ALA A 114 -1.88 4.35 -2.28
N VAL A 115 -2.19 4.85 -3.49
CA VAL A 115 -2.89 6.14 -3.64
C VAL A 115 -4.33 6.09 -3.09
N PRO A 116 -5.19 5.12 -3.47
CA PRO A 116 -6.51 4.99 -2.86
C PRO A 116 -6.43 4.69 -1.35
N GLY A 117 -5.44 3.92 -0.91
CA GLY A 117 -5.22 3.67 0.52
C GLY A 117 -4.94 4.94 1.31
N LEU A 118 -4.08 5.82 0.78
CA LEU A 118 -3.82 7.14 1.37
C LEU A 118 -5.06 8.04 1.36
N VAL A 119 -5.83 8.04 0.27
CA VAL A 119 -7.08 8.82 0.20
C VAL A 119 -8.05 8.35 1.27
N LEU A 120 -8.24 7.05 1.44
CA LEU A 120 -9.11 6.50 2.49
C LEU A 120 -8.61 6.85 3.90
N PHE A 121 -7.31 6.81 4.10
CA PHE A 121 -6.67 7.17 5.36
C PHE A 121 -6.96 8.62 5.75
N PHE A 122 -6.68 9.59 4.86
CA PHE A 122 -6.91 11.02 5.13
C PHE A 122 -8.39 11.41 5.17
N ASP A 123 -9.26 10.69 4.45
CA ASP A 123 -10.70 10.94 4.52
C ASP A 123 -11.25 10.45 5.87
N ASP A 124 -10.80 9.30 6.39
CA ASP A 124 -11.27 8.78 7.69
C ASP A 124 -10.91 9.69 8.86
N SER A 125 -9.77 10.35 8.75
CA SER A 125 -9.27 11.18 9.81
C SER A 125 -9.94 12.55 9.91
N GLU A 126 -10.33 13.15 8.77
CA GLU A 126 -11.17 14.35 8.74
C GLU A 126 -12.48 14.15 9.54
N LYS A 127 -13.08 12.96 9.42
CA LYS A 127 -14.30 12.61 10.17
C LYS A 127 -14.06 12.47 11.68
N ARG A 128 -12.91 11.92 12.08
CA ARG A 128 -12.54 11.77 13.50
C ARG A 128 -12.21 13.12 14.13
N GLY A 129 -11.47 13.97 13.42
CA GLY A 129 -11.16 15.34 13.85
C GLY A 129 -12.40 16.21 14.00
N GLY A 130 -13.39 16.07 13.11
CA GLY A 130 -14.65 16.81 13.17
C GLY A 130 -15.53 16.48 14.39
N GLN A 131 -15.43 15.27 14.96
CA GLN A 131 -16.16 14.92 16.19
C GLN A 131 -15.49 15.44 17.46
N LEU A 132 -14.19 15.70 17.43
CA LEU A 132 -13.43 16.26 18.56
C LEU A 132 -13.34 17.79 18.52
N GLY A 133 -13.67 18.40 17.39
CA GLY A 133 -13.50 19.84 17.16
C GLY A 133 -14.67 20.47 16.42
N GLU A 134 -15.82 20.62 17.09
CA GLU A 134 -16.90 21.51 16.64
C GLU A 134 -16.51 23.01 16.77
N ALA A 135 -15.23 23.35 17.02
CA ALA A 135 -14.79 24.70 17.35
C ALA A 135 -13.71 25.32 16.43
N SER A 136 -13.15 24.65 15.42
CA SER A 136 -12.17 25.35 14.56
C SER A 136 -12.10 24.88 13.11
N SER A 137 -12.70 25.71 12.26
CA SER A 137 -12.37 25.98 10.84
C SER A 137 -12.15 24.78 9.90
N SER A 138 -13.18 24.56 9.08
CA SER A 138 -13.16 23.96 7.74
C SER A 138 -11.89 24.28 6.94
N TYR A 139 -10.91 23.38 6.95
CA TYR A 139 -9.79 23.40 6.02
C TYR A 139 -10.21 22.71 4.72
N LYS A 140 -10.53 23.55 3.74
CA LYS A 140 -10.94 23.20 2.37
C LYS A 140 -9.77 22.55 1.62
N TRP A 141 -9.57 21.24 1.75
CA TRP A 141 -8.55 20.55 0.97
C TRP A 141 -8.84 20.59 -0.53
N SER A 142 -7.74 20.84 -1.24
CA SER A 142 -7.61 21.34 -2.61
C SER A 142 -8.33 20.52 -3.68
N SER A 143 -9.06 21.23 -4.53
CA SER A 143 -9.64 20.79 -5.80
C SER A 143 -8.65 20.12 -6.77
N ALA A 144 -7.34 20.18 -6.53
CA ALA A 144 -6.31 19.58 -7.39
C ALA A 144 -6.35 18.04 -7.42
N SER A 145 -6.56 17.36 -6.28
CA SER A 145 -6.68 15.89 -6.27
C SER A 145 -7.99 15.44 -6.93
N LYS A 146 -9.08 16.16 -6.66
CA LYS A 146 -10.38 15.94 -7.32
C LYS A 146 -10.28 16.13 -8.84
N ASN A 147 -9.50 17.09 -9.32
CA ASN A 147 -9.36 17.39 -10.76
C ASN A 147 -8.51 16.36 -11.53
N SER A 148 -7.38 15.90 -10.97
CA SER A 148 -6.57 14.85 -11.61
C SER A 148 -7.32 13.52 -11.73
N PHE A 149 -8.18 13.21 -10.75
CA PHE A 149 -9.05 12.02 -10.79
C PHE A 149 -10.33 12.25 -11.58
N ALA A 150 -10.88 13.47 -11.64
CA ALA A 150 -11.98 13.81 -12.53
C ALA A 150 -11.60 13.64 -14.01
N ALA A 151 -10.33 13.84 -14.37
CA ALA A 151 -9.83 13.53 -15.71
C ALA A 151 -9.85 12.01 -16.01
N VAL A 152 -9.45 11.18 -15.05
CA VAL A 152 -9.49 9.70 -15.16
C VAL A 152 -10.94 9.18 -15.13
N GLN A 153 -11.80 9.72 -14.25
CA GLN A 153 -13.22 9.39 -14.20
C GLN A 153 -14.01 9.97 -15.38
N GLY A 154 -13.56 11.07 -15.97
CA GLY A 154 -14.18 11.72 -17.13
C GLY A 154 -14.22 10.79 -18.33
N TRP A 155 -13.19 9.96 -18.51
CA TRP A 155 -13.16 8.88 -19.49
C TRP A 155 -14.24 7.82 -19.23
N GLY A 156 -14.42 7.40 -17.98
CA GLY A 156 -15.49 6.47 -17.59
C GLY A 156 -16.90 7.07 -17.69
N ARG A 157 -17.05 8.38 -17.44
CA ARG A 157 -18.34 9.08 -17.60
C ARG A 157 -18.72 9.26 -19.06
N GLN A 158 -17.78 9.48 -19.98
CA GLN A 158 -18.08 9.54 -21.41
C GLN A 158 -18.58 8.19 -21.96
N SER A 159 -18.03 7.06 -21.49
CA SER A 159 -18.55 5.73 -21.85
C SER A 159 -19.95 5.46 -21.28
N LEU A 160 -20.23 5.89 -20.04
CA LEU A 160 -21.55 5.75 -19.43
C LEU A 160 -22.59 6.71 -20.04
N LYS A 161 -22.17 7.90 -20.47
CA LYS A 161 -23.05 8.86 -21.15
C LYS A 161 -23.47 8.33 -22.53
N LYS A 162 -22.57 7.67 -23.26
CA LYS A 162 -22.92 6.94 -24.50
C LYS A 162 -23.93 5.81 -24.27
N GLN A 163 -23.86 5.12 -23.13
CA GLN A 163 -24.86 4.08 -22.77
C GLN A 163 -26.19 4.69 -22.29
N SER A 164 -26.14 5.80 -21.54
CA SER A 164 -27.33 6.53 -21.10
C SER A 164 -28.08 7.22 -22.25
N GLU A 165 -27.37 7.71 -23.26
CA GLU A 165 -27.98 8.31 -24.46
C GLU A 165 -28.59 7.24 -25.38
N ALA A 166 -28.08 6.01 -25.34
CA ALA A 166 -28.70 4.85 -26.01
C ALA A 166 -29.93 4.29 -25.26
N GLY A 167 -30.18 4.73 -24.02
CA GLY A 167 -31.24 4.21 -23.15
C GLY A 167 -32.33 5.22 -22.74
N LYS A 168 -32.31 6.47 -23.24
CA LYS A 168 -33.31 7.50 -22.87
C LYS A 168 -34.37 7.71 -23.95
N LEU A 169 -35.38 6.86 -23.91
CA LEU A 169 -36.76 7.17 -24.28
C LEU A 169 -37.69 6.92 -23.08
N ASP A 170 -37.44 7.58 -21.96
CA ASP A 170 -38.53 8.07 -21.11
C ASP A 170 -38.05 9.23 -20.24
N GLY A 171 -38.90 10.24 -20.15
CA GLY A 171 -38.68 11.44 -19.38
C GLY A 171 -39.31 11.29 -18.01
N SER A 172 -38.48 11.28 -16.97
CA SER A 172 -38.87 11.80 -15.67
C SER A 172 -37.65 12.44 -15.04
N GLY A 173 -37.74 13.75 -14.87
CA GLY A 173 -36.68 14.58 -14.31
C GLY A 173 -36.61 14.37 -12.80
N GLU A 174 -35.68 13.54 -12.36
CA GLU A 174 -35.24 13.53 -10.97
C GLU A 174 -33.93 14.32 -10.86
N GLY A 175 -33.93 15.23 -9.88
CA GLY A 175 -32.90 16.23 -9.67
C GLY A 175 -31.50 15.64 -9.57
N TRP A 176 -30.52 16.45 -9.95
CA TRP A 176 -29.09 16.16 -9.78
C TRP A 176 -28.78 16.05 -8.29
N GLY A 177 -29.04 14.86 -7.75
CA GLY A 177 -28.84 14.50 -6.36
C GLY A 177 -27.42 14.84 -5.95
N HIS A 178 -27.34 15.53 -4.82
CA HIS A 178 -26.10 15.72 -4.07
C HIS A 178 -25.44 14.35 -3.96
N LYS A 179 -24.35 14.11 -4.71
CA LYS A 179 -23.58 12.88 -4.61
C LYS A 179 -23.06 12.82 -3.19
N ASP A 180 -23.66 11.96 -2.38
CA ASP A 180 -23.22 11.66 -1.04
C ASP A 180 -21.78 11.11 -1.13
N GLY A 181 -20.86 11.63 -0.32
CA GLY A 181 -19.45 11.21 -0.31
C GLY A 181 -19.24 9.71 -0.03
N GLN A 182 -20.30 8.99 0.34
CA GLN A 182 -20.28 7.54 0.54
C GLN A 182 -20.00 6.75 -0.75
N GLY A 183 -20.51 7.20 -1.91
CA GLY A 183 -20.28 6.52 -3.18
C GLY A 183 -18.80 6.55 -3.60
N GLU A 184 -18.12 7.68 -3.39
CA GLU A 184 -16.69 7.81 -3.72
C GLU A 184 -15.80 6.97 -2.79
N ARG A 185 -16.09 6.95 -1.49
CA ARG A 185 -15.37 6.09 -0.53
C ARG A 185 -15.42 4.62 -0.89
N LYS A 186 -16.60 4.11 -1.25
CA LYS A 186 -16.77 2.70 -1.67
C LYS A 186 -15.88 2.38 -2.87
N ASN A 187 -15.78 3.30 -3.82
CA ASN A 187 -14.90 3.14 -4.98
C ASN A 187 -13.42 3.10 -4.60
N TYR A 188 -12.94 4.00 -3.72
CA TYR A 188 -11.53 3.96 -3.30
C TYR A 188 -11.19 2.69 -2.53
N ALA A 189 -12.07 2.23 -1.64
CA ALA A 189 -11.90 0.98 -0.91
C ALA A 189 -11.85 -0.21 -1.88
N LEU A 190 -12.75 -0.24 -2.87
CA LEU A 190 -12.75 -1.23 -3.93
C LEU A 190 -11.43 -1.23 -4.72
N TRP A 191 -10.97 -0.05 -5.17
CA TRP A 191 -9.72 0.09 -5.90
C TRP A 191 -8.51 -0.36 -5.08
N HIS A 192 -8.42 0.06 -3.81
CA HIS A 192 -7.37 -0.35 -2.89
C HIS A 192 -7.35 -1.88 -2.73
N THR A 193 -8.50 -2.50 -2.48
CA THR A 193 -8.59 -3.96 -2.29
C THR A 193 -8.20 -4.71 -3.57
N LEU A 194 -8.74 -4.34 -4.73
CA LEU A 194 -8.45 -5.02 -6.00
C LEU A 194 -6.99 -4.88 -6.41
N SER A 195 -6.45 -3.65 -6.36
CA SER A 195 -5.04 -3.41 -6.69
C SER A 195 -4.10 -4.05 -5.68
N GLY A 196 -4.46 -4.11 -4.39
CA GLY A 196 -3.72 -4.82 -3.36
C GLY A 196 -3.64 -6.33 -3.59
N LEU A 197 -4.76 -6.97 -4.00
CA LEU A 197 -4.78 -8.38 -4.38
C LEU A 197 -3.92 -8.65 -5.61
N LEU A 198 -4.02 -7.80 -6.65
CA LEU A 198 -3.18 -7.91 -7.83
C LEU A 198 -1.70 -7.66 -7.51
N LEU A 199 -1.39 -6.71 -6.61
CA LEU A 199 -0.05 -6.45 -6.13
C LEU A 199 0.55 -7.66 -5.41
N LEU A 200 -0.25 -8.40 -4.63
CA LEU A 200 0.19 -9.63 -3.98
C LEU A 200 0.59 -10.69 -5.01
N LEU A 201 -0.22 -10.89 -6.05
CA LEU A 201 0.10 -11.82 -7.14
C LEU A 201 1.35 -11.36 -7.92
N ALA A 202 1.41 -10.09 -8.31
CA ALA A 202 2.55 -9.52 -9.02
C ALA A 202 3.83 -9.55 -8.19
N GLY A 203 3.74 -9.30 -6.88
CA GLY A 203 4.83 -9.38 -5.92
C GLY A 203 5.37 -10.80 -5.77
N GLY A 204 4.48 -11.80 -5.67
CA GLY A 204 4.88 -13.22 -5.68
C GLY A 204 5.60 -13.61 -6.97
N TRP A 205 5.09 -13.13 -8.11
CA TRP A 205 5.72 -13.36 -9.40
C TRP A 205 7.06 -12.62 -9.55
N HIS A 206 7.15 -11.37 -9.06
CA HIS A 206 8.39 -10.60 -8.99
C HIS A 206 9.43 -11.32 -8.15
N PHE A 207 9.03 -11.85 -6.99
CA PHE A 207 9.89 -12.63 -6.12
C PHE A 207 10.38 -13.90 -6.80
N TYR A 208 9.50 -14.64 -7.47
CA TYR A 208 9.84 -15.86 -8.22
C TYR A 208 10.92 -15.59 -9.29
N TYR A 209 10.75 -14.58 -10.14
CA TYR A 209 11.74 -14.27 -11.19
C TYR A 209 13.05 -13.72 -10.64
N ASN A 210 13.04 -13.15 -9.43
CA ASN A 210 14.22 -12.64 -8.75
C ASN A 210 14.76 -13.61 -7.68
N TRP A 211 14.23 -14.84 -7.58
CA TRP A 211 14.61 -15.82 -6.57
C TRP A 211 16.11 -16.13 -6.56
N LYS A 212 16.78 -16.17 -7.73
CA LYS A 212 18.24 -16.36 -7.80
C LYS A 212 19.01 -15.22 -7.12
N VAL A 213 18.56 -13.98 -7.32
CA VAL A 213 19.17 -12.79 -6.70
C VAL A 213 18.92 -12.84 -5.19
N PHE A 214 17.69 -13.15 -4.79
CA PHE A 214 17.32 -13.32 -3.38
C PHE A 214 18.13 -14.43 -2.69
N LYS A 215 18.20 -15.63 -3.27
CA LYS A 215 19.01 -16.72 -2.72
C LYS A 215 20.48 -16.32 -2.58
N ALA A 216 21.06 -15.64 -3.55
CA ALA A 216 22.44 -15.19 -3.47
C ALA A 216 22.71 -14.30 -2.23
N TYR A 217 21.72 -13.55 -1.74
CA TYR A 217 21.85 -12.80 -0.48
C TYR A 217 21.97 -13.70 0.75
N PHE A 218 21.25 -14.83 0.81
CA PHE A 218 21.27 -15.76 1.94
C PHE A 218 22.38 -16.80 1.84
N THR A 219 22.63 -17.28 0.63
CA THR A 219 23.60 -18.34 0.34
C THR A 219 24.97 -17.78 0.01
N ALA A 220 25.32 -16.58 0.48
CA ALA A 220 26.62 -15.94 0.28
C ALA A 220 27.78 -16.79 0.87
N LYS A 221 28.07 -17.85 0.13
CA LYS A 221 29.28 -18.65 -0.01
C LYS A 221 30.23 -17.98 -1.02
N SER A 222 29.85 -16.83 -1.58
CA SER A 222 30.66 -16.02 -2.49
C SER A 222 31.64 -15.16 -1.69
N GLU A 223 32.88 -15.62 -1.64
CA GLU A 223 34.09 -14.78 -1.67
C GLU A 223 34.18 -13.69 -0.58
N GLY A 224 34.48 -14.11 0.67
CA GLY A 224 35.12 -13.21 1.63
C GLY A 224 34.21 -12.53 2.67
N LYS A 225 33.55 -13.32 3.52
CA LYS A 225 33.26 -13.04 4.95
C LYS A 225 32.93 -11.58 5.34
N ARG A 226 31.86 -10.98 4.79
CA ARG A 226 31.05 -10.02 5.55
C ARG A 226 29.62 -10.49 5.62
N LYS A 227 29.37 -11.21 6.72
CA LYS A 227 28.05 -11.59 7.23
C LYS A 227 27.20 -10.30 7.38
N PHE A 228 26.24 -10.06 6.48
CA PHE A 228 25.22 -8.99 6.59
C PHE A 228 24.24 -9.18 7.77
N TRP A 229 24.66 -9.95 8.78
CA TRP A 229 23.87 -10.26 9.97
C TRP A 229 23.57 -9.01 10.79
N LYS A 230 24.46 -8.01 10.76
CA LYS A 230 24.23 -6.73 11.45
C LYS A 230 23.07 -5.98 10.82
N GLU A 231 23.10 -5.80 9.50
CA GLU A 231 22.02 -5.16 8.75
C GLU A 231 20.71 -5.95 8.91
N LEU A 232 20.77 -7.29 8.90
CA LEU A 232 19.63 -8.16 9.13
C LEU A 232 18.99 -7.94 10.51
N LEU A 233 19.79 -7.96 11.58
CA LEU A 233 19.30 -7.75 12.95
C LEU A 233 18.77 -6.33 13.16
N ILE A 234 19.47 -5.32 12.62
CA ILE A 234 19.05 -3.92 12.73
C ILE A 234 17.74 -3.69 11.99
N SER A 235 17.63 -4.16 10.74
CA SER A 235 16.39 -4.01 9.95
C SER A 235 15.22 -4.75 10.59
N ALA A 236 15.42 -5.98 11.06
CA ALA A 236 14.39 -6.73 11.79
C ALA A 236 13.97 -6.02 13.09
N GLY A 237 14.95 -5.56 13.88
CA GLY A 237 14.71 -4.80 15.11
C GLY A 237 13.93 -3.52 14.87
N MET A 238 14.27 -2.75 13.83
CA MET A 238 13.53 -1.53 13.46
C MET A 238 12.07 -1.82 13.14
N VAL A 239 11.79 -2.89 12.40
CA VAL A 239 10.41 -3.26 12.03
C VAL A 239 9.62 -3.76 13.24
N VAL A 240 10.25 -4.55 14.11
CA VAL A 240 9.64 -4.98 15.39
C VAL A 240 9.33 -3.76 16.28
N LEU A 241 10.23 -2.78 16.36
CA LEU A 241 10.00 -1.55 17.11
C LEU A 241 8.81 -0.75 16.57
N VAL A 242 8.63 -0.69 15.24
CA VAL A 242 7.43 -0.08 14.65
C VAL A 242 6.18 -0.83 15.09
N ILE A 243 6.15 -2.17 14.98
CA ILE A 243 4.98 -2.96 15.40
C ILE A 243 4.67 -2.75 16.89
N ILE A 244 5.67 -2.86 17.77
CA ILE A 244 5.50 -2.65 19.21
C ILE A 244 4.96 -1.24 19.45
N GLY A 245 5.54 -0.23 18.80
CA GLY A 245 5.09 1.14 18.97
C GLY A 245 3.63 1.33 18.54
N VAL A 246 3.16 0.66 17.48
CA VAL A 246 1.73 0.67 17.10
C VAL A 246 0.86 0.01 18.17
N LEU A 247 1.33 -1.08 18.77
CA LEU A 247 0.56 -1.82 19.78
C LEU A 247 0.49 -1.13 21.14
N VAL A 248 1.49 -0.31 21.49
CA VAL A 248 1.53 0.45 22.75
C VAL A 248 1.09 1.90 22.58
N ASP A 249 0.45 2.23 21.46
CA ASP A 249 -0.06 3.58 21.16
C ASP A 249 1.04 4.65 21.31
N PHE A 250 2.23 4.39 20.75
CA PHE A 250 3.34 5.33 20.78
C PHE A 250 2.92 6.68 20.14
N PRO A 251 3.23 7.85 20.75
CA PRO A 251 2.64 9.14 20.37
C PRO A 251 2.75 9.50 18.89
N LEU A 252 3.87 9.14 18.23
CA LEU A 252 4.04 9.37 16.79
C LEU A 252 2.99 8.63 15.95
N PHE A 253 2.63 7.41 16.34
CA PHE A 253 1.68 6.58 15.62
C PHE A 253 0.24 6.93 15.98
N VAL A 254 -0.04 7.30 17.24
CA VAL A 254 -1.34 7.85 17.64
C VAL A 254 -1.61 9.14 16.88
N TRP A 255 -0.63 10.05 16.85
CA TRP A 255 -0.70 11.27 16.05
C TRP A 255 -1.01 10.93 14.61
N LEU A 256 -0.25 10.03 13.98
CA LEU A 256 -0.50 9.63 12.60
C LEU A 256 -1.91 9.05 12.39
N LEU A 257 -2.41 8.19 13.29
CA LEU A 257 -3.77 7.63 13.21
C LEU A 257 -4.89 8.64 13.52
N SER A 258 -4.54 9.83 14.02
CA SER A 258 -5.47 10.89 14.40
C SER A 258 -5.54 12.07 13.41
N ILE A 259 -4.51 12.28 12.58
CA ILE A 259 -4.48 13.29 11.48
C ILE A 259 -5.37 12.85 10.37
#